data_AF-A0A5E6V4I8-F1
#
_entry.id   AF-A0A5E6V4I8-F1
#
_cell.length_a   1.000
_cell.length_b   1.000
_cell.length_c   1.000
_cell.angle_alpha   90.00
_cell.angle_beta   90.00
_cell.angle_gamma   90.00
#
_symmetry.space_group_name_H-M   'P 1'
#
loop_
_entity.id
_entity.type
_entity.pdbx_description
1 polymer ?
#
loop_
_entity_poly.entity_id
_entity_poly.type
_entity_poly.pdbx_seq_one_letter_code
_entity_poly.pdbx_strand_id
1 'polypeptide(L)'
;MERICRLLNDALTPYQAHLAAADADGNRQLVLRDPQGNVTLQRAVTSRQLQEQSLLIDLVDGLHRDVQIAEGRLQPCVIAALQQRQPIHGTFAS
;
A
#
# COMPACT_ATOMS: atom_id res chain seq x y z
N MET A 1 22.72 7.69 3.90
CA MET A 1 21.61 6.79 3.49
C MET A 1 20.35 6.92 4.37
N GLU A 2 20.40 7.59 5.53
CA GLU A 2 19.28 7.69 6.50
C GLU A 2 18.15 8.64 6.08
N ARG A 3 18.43 9.60 5.19
CA ARG A 3 17.46 10.64 4.79
C ARG A 3 16.26 10.07 4.02
N ILE A 4 16.48 9.07 3.18
CA ILE A 4 15.42 8.46 2.35
C ILE A 4 14.46 7.64 3.23
N CYS A 5 14.97 6.84 4.16
CA CYS A 5 14.11 6.14 5.13
C CYS A 5 13.30 7.13 5.96
N ARG A 6 13.88 8.25 6.42
CA ARG A 6 13.10 9.28 7.12
C ARG A 6 12.01 9.89 6.26
N LEU A 7 12.32 10.28 5.02
CA LEU A 7 11.34 10.87 4.10
C LEU A 7 10.19 9.90 3.78
N LEU A 8 10.51 8.61 3.58
CA LEU A 8 9.50 7.57 3.36
C LEU A 8 8.61 7.43 4.60
N ASN A 9 9.18 7.34 5.80
CA ASN A 9 8.38 7.25 7.03
C ASN A 9 7.54 8.52 7.27
N ASP A 10 8.06 9.71 6.97
CA ASP A 10 7.33 10.97 7.11
C ASP A 10 6.13 11.02 6.14
N ALA A 11 6.36 10.71 4.87
CA ALA A 11 5.33 10.71 3.83
C ALA A 11 4.30 9.60 3.98
N LEU A 12 4.68 8.46 4.58
CA LEU A 12 3.84 7.29 4.76
C LEU A 12 3.26 7.18 6.18
N THR A 13 3.35 8.22 7.02
CA THR A 13 2.75 8.22 8.36
C THR A 13 1.25 7.88 8.28
N PRO A 14 0.72 6.91 9.06
CA PRO A 14 1.32 6.24 10.23
C PRO A 14 2.07 4.91 9.94
N TYR A 15 2.29 4.55 8.68
CA TYR A 15 2.97 3.32 8.29
C TYR A 15 4.50 3.45 8.41
N GLN A 16 5.17 2.37 8.82
CA GLN A 16 6.62 2.31 8.90
C GLN A 16 7.20 1.68 7.64
N ALA A 17 7.99 2.47 6.91
CA ALA A 17 8.73 2.03 5.74
C ALA A 17 10.11 1.51 6.14
N HIS A 18 10.39 0.26 5.80
CA HIS A 18 11.65 -0.42 6.07
C HIS A 18 12.31 -0.88 4.77
N LEU A 19 13.54 -0.43 4.50
CA LEU A 19 14.35 -0.92 3.39
C LEU A 19 15.33 -2.00 3.88
N ALA A 20 15.24 -3.19 3.28
CA ALA A 20 16.21 -4.25 3.46
C ALA A 20 17.51 -3.96 2.69
N ALA A 21 18.51 -4.82 2.92
CA ALA A 21 19.76 -4.82 2.18
C ALA A 21 19.52 -4.94 0.66
N ALA A 22 20.45 -4.39 -0.12
CA ALA A 22 20.44 -4.58 -1.55
C ALA A 22 20.81 -6.03 -1.88
N ASP A 23 20.02 -6.64 -2.74
CA ASP A 23 20.24 -7.95 -3.32
C ASP A 23 21.37 -7.89 -4.37
N ALA A 24 21.79 -9.05 -4.89
CA ALA A 24 22.88 -9.15 -5.86
C ALA A 24 22.62 -8.34 -7.15
N ASP A 25 21.34 -8.11 -7.46
CA ASP A 25 20.87 -7.33 -8.61
C ASP A 25 20.81 -5.81 -8.34
N GLY A 26 21.13 -5.37 -7.12
CA GLY A 26 21.04 -3.96 -6.70
C GLY A 26 19.62 -3.50 -6.33
N ASN A 27 18.67 -4.44 -6.28
CA ASN A 27 17.30 -4.26 -5.80
C ASN A 27 17.25 -4.31 -4.27
N ARG A 28 16.44 -3.46 -3.65
CA ARG A 28 16.21 -3.45 -2.20
C ARG A 28 14.77 -3.82 -1.93
N GLN A 29 14.52 -4.63 -0.92
CA GLN A 29 13.15 -4.94 -0.51
C GLN A 29 12.62 -3.82 0.38
N LEU A 30 11.56 -3.15 -0.05
CA LEU A 30 10.81 -2.19 0.74
C LEU A 30 9.62 -2.91 1.38
N VAL A 31 9.55 -2.87 2.70
CA VAL A 31 8.47 -3.44 3.50
C VAL A 31 7.78 -2.30 4.23
N LEU A 32 6.47 -2.16 4.03
CA LEU A 32 5.62 -1.29 4.84
C LEU A 32 4.92 -2.08 5.91
N ARG A 33 4.94 -1.53 7.13
CA ARG A 33 4.22 -2.07 8.27
C ARG A 33 3.18 -1.08 8.76
N ASP A 34 2.02 -1.61 9.14
CA ASP A 34 1.01 -0.83 9.85
C ASP A 34 1.53 -0.47 11.27
N PRO A 35 0.89 0.50 11.94
CA PRO A 35 1.22 0.82 13.33
C PRO A 35 0.94 -0.33 14.32
N GLN A 36 0.22 -1.39 13.93
CA GLN A 36 0.09 -2.63 14.72
C GLN A 36 1.27 -3.60 14.52
N GLY A 37 2.17 -3.32 13.57
CA GLY A 37 3.33 -4.14 13.23
C GLY A 37 3.08 -5.21 12.15
N ASN A 38 1.90 -5.29 11.55
CA ASN A 38 1.63 -6.20 10.44
C ASN A 38 2.21 -5.66 9.13
N VAL A 39 2.63 -6.56 8.25
CA VAL A 39 3.12 -6.19 6.92
C VAL A 39 1.92 -5.87 6.03
N THR A 40 1.74 -4.60 5.72
CA THR A 40 0.68 -4.13 4.81
C THR A 40 1.08 -4.32 3.35
N LEU A 41 2.36 -4.10 3.03
CA LEU A 41 2.86 -4.16 1.66
C LEU A 41 4.35 -4.51 1.62
N GLN A 42 4.75 -5.27 0.60
CA GLN A 42 6.15 -5.59 0.32
C GLN A 42 6.42 -5.45 -1.17
N ARG A 43 7.49 -4.72 -1.53
CA ARG A 43 7.87 -4.48 -2.93
C ARG A 43 9.37 -4.32 -3.11
N ALA A 44 9.91 -4.87 -4.20
CA ALA A 44 11.29 -4.62 -4.61
C ALA A 44 11.43 -3.23 -5.25
N VAL A 45 12.40 -2.45 -4.80
CA VAL A 45 12.71 -1.09 -5.29
C VAL A 45 14.17 -1.02 -5.71
N THR A 46 14.46 -0.35 -6.82
CA THR A 46 15.84 -0.20 -7.29
C THR A 46 16.52 0.98 -6.61
N SER A 47 17.85 0.93 -6.53
CA SER A 47 18.63 2.06 -6.04
C SER A 47 18.38 3.35 -6.83
N ARG A 48 18.04 3.24 -8.13
CA ARG A 48 17.69 4.37 -8.99
C ARG A 48 16.42 5.07 -8.53
N GLN A 49 15.38 4.33 -8.16
CA GLN A 49 14.11 4.90 -7.66
C GLN A 49 14.28 5.67 -6.35
N LEU A 50 15.29 5.30 -5.55
CA LEU A 50 15.59 5.96 -4.27
C LEU A 50 16.49 7.18 -4.41
N GLN A 51 17.27 7.26 -5.50
CA GLN A 51 18.18 8.38 -5.79
C GLN A 51 17.51 9.46 -6.63
N GLU A 52 16.64 9.07 -7.56
CA GLU A 52 15.90 9.98 -8.45
C GLU A 52 14.66 10.52 -7.71
N GLN A 53 14.61 11.84 -7.51
CA GLN A 53 13.52 12.47 -6.75
C GLN A 53 12.15 12.27 -7.40
N SER A 54 12.06 12.35 -8.74
CA SER A 54 10.82 12.11 -9.47
C SER A 54 10.30 10.69 -9.24
N LEU A 55 11.17 9.69 -9.41
CA LEU A 55 10.81 8.30 -9.17
C LEU A 55 10.46 8.01 -7.71
N LEU A 56 11.09 8.70 -6.76
CA LEU A 56 10.76 8.58 -5.34
C LEU A 56 9.34 9.09 -5.07
N ILE A 57 8.94 10.21 -5.67
CA ILE A 57 7.59 10.76 -5.55
C ILE A 57 6.57 9.78 -6.16
N ASP A 58 6.78 9.34 -7.40
CA ASP A 58 5.94 8.33 -8.06
C ASP A 58 5.85 7.03 -7.24
N LEU A 59 6.95 6.61 -6.62
CA LEU A 59 7.00 5.44 -5.75
C LEU A 59 6.14 5.65 -4.50
N VAL A 60 6.29 6.78 -3.80
CA VAL A 60 5.50 7.10 -2.61
C VAL A 60 4.01 7.17 -2.94
N ASP A 61 3.62 7.82 -4.04
CA ASP A 61 2.23 7.87 -4.52
C ASP A 61 1.68 6.48 -4.84
N GLY A 62 2.49 5.63 -5.48
CA GLY A 62 2.15 4.24 -5.75
C GLY A 62 1.93 3.43 -4.46
N LEU A 63 2.82 3.57 -3.48
CA LEU A 63 2.73 2.88 -2.18
C LEU A 63 1.48 3.31 -1.40
N HIS A 64 1.15 4.61 -1.41
CA HIS A 64 -0.08 5.11 -0.80
C HIS A 64 -1.32 4.44 -1.39
N ARG A 65 -1.37 4.29 -2.71
CA ARG A 65 -2.47 3.60 -3.39
C ARG A 65 -2.51 2.12 -3.04
N ASP A 66 -1.36 1.44 -3.07
CA ASP A 66 -1.25 0.02 -2.74
C ASP A 66 -1.68 -0.24 -1.30
N VAL A 67 -1.30 0.62 -0.35
CA VAL A 67 -1.74 0.56 1.06
C VAL A 67 -3.24 0.73 1.18
N GLN A 68 -3.84 1.73 0.51
CA GLN A 68 -5.30 1.92 0.55
C GLN A 68 -6.08 0.72 -0.01
N ILE A 69 -5.52 0.04 -1.02
CA ILE A 69 -6.07 -1.20 -1.57
C ILE A 69 -5.90 -2.35 -0.57
N ALA A 70 -4.69 -2.54 -0.01
CA ALA A 70 -4.37 -3.62 0.91
C ALA A 70 -5.17 -3.55 2.22
N GLU A 71 -5.46 -2.34 2.72
CA GLU A 71 -6.33 -2.11 3.88
C GLU A 71 -7.82 -2.33 3.58
N GLY A 72 -8.21 -2.56 2.33
CA GLY A 72 -9.62 -2.72 1.95
C GLY A 72 -10.45 -1.44 2.10
N ARG A 73 -9.81 -0.28 2.31
CA ARG A 73 -10.45 1.06 2.21
C ARG A 73 -10.87 1.35 0.77
N LEU A 74 -10.13 0.80 -0.18
CA LEU A 74 -10.53 0.65 -1.57
C LEU A 74 -11.16 -0.75 -1.74
N GLN A 75 -12.44 -0.87 -1.42
CA GLN A 75 -13.18 -2.06 -1.83
C GLN A 75 -13.18 -2.10 -3.37
N PRO A 76 -12.81 -3.23 -4.01
CA PRO A 76 -13.16 -3.41 -5.40
C PRO A 76 -14.68 -3.23 -5.47
N CYS A 77 -15.12 -2.20 -6.18
CA CYS A 77 -16.51 -1.79 -6.36
C CYS A 77 -17.45 -2.96 -6.76
N VAL A 78 -16.88 -4.07 -7.22
CA VAL A 78 -17.55 -5.34 -7.52
C VAL A 78 -18.15 -6.04 -6.28
N ILE A 79 -17.54 -5.94 -5.09
CA ILE A 79 -18.06 -6.60 -3.87
C ILE A 79 -19.25 -5.82 -3.26
N ALA A 80 -19.19 -4.48 -3.27
CA ALA A 80 -20.28 -3.64 -2.76
C ALA A 80 -21.56 -3.79 -3.59
N ALA A 81 -21.44 -3.94 -4.92
CA ALA A 81 -22.58 -4.14 -5.80
C ALA A 81 -23.27 -5.50 -5.61
N LEU A 82 -22.53 -6.54 -5.18
CA LEU A 82 -23.11 -7.86 -4.89
C LEU A 82 -23.92 -7.87 -3.58
N GLN A 83 -23.52 -7.08 -2.58
CA GLN A 83 -24.26 -6.98 -1.31
C GLN A 83 -25.59 -6.23 -1.44
N GLN A 84 -25.76 -5.36 -2.46
CA GLN A 84 -27.03 -4.66 -2.73
C GLN A 84 -28.08 -5.52 -3.45
N ARG A 85 -27.75 -6.76 -3.83
CA ARG A 85 -28.70 -7.74 -4.39
C ARG A 85 -29.16 -8.75 -3.35
N GLN A 86 -29.43 -8.34 -2.11
CA GLN A 86 -30.39 -9.10 -1.30
C GLN A 86 -31.80 -8.73 -1.78
N PRO A 87 -32.50 -9.59 -2.55
CA PRO A 87 -33.92 -9.40 -2.76
C PRO A 87 -34.59 -9.53 -1.39
N ILE A 88 -35.20 -8.44 -0.95
CA ILE A 88 -36.12 -8.43 0.18
C ILE A 88 -37.33 -9.25 -0.26
N HIS A 89 -37.26 -10.56 -0.08
CA HIS A 89 -38.38 -11.48 -0.28
C HIS A 89 -39.22 -11.39 0.98
N GLY A 90 -40.39 -10.76 0.91
CA GLY A 90 -41.29 -10.72 2.05
C GLY A 90 -42.50 -9.79 1.88
N THR A 91 -43.58 -10.37 1.38
CA THR A 91 -44.95 -10.11 1.87
C THR A 91 -45.67 -8.86 1.37
N PHE A 92 -46.38 -9.00 0.24
CA PHE A 92 -47.78 -8.58 0.18
C PHE A 92 -48.58 -9.72 -0.47
N ALA A 93 -49.08 -10.61 0.39
CA ALA A 93 -50.19 -11.48 0.03
C ALA A 93 -51.46 -10.64 -0.06
N SER A 94 -52.23 -10.99 -1.09
CA SER A 94 -53.66 -10.79 -1.38
C SER A 94 -54.54 -10.05 -0.39
#